data_AF-A0A223MYU1-F1
#
_entry.id   AF-A0A223MYU1-F1
#
_cell.length_a   1.000
_cell.length_b   1.000
_cell.length_c   1.000
_cell.angle_alpha   90.00
_cell.angle_beta   90.00
_cell.angle_gamma   90.00
#
_symmetry.space_group_name_H-M   'P 1'
#
loop_
_entity.id
_entity.type
_entity.pdbx_description
1 polymer ?
#
loop_
_entity_poly.entity_id
_entity_poly.type
_entity_poly.pdbx_seq_one_letter_code
_entity_poly.pdbx_strand_id
1 'polypeptide(L)'
;MAMDLNTLAHWVSTTPTLFQGEGVVAARTPFLPNVPILKEEYRGNPRLGFLYQHLCSLLFTLNPTYSAVSEEIQLNEAGSTLGSLDFVIKNKRSQRYEHWEVAVKFYLLHQGLWYGPNAQDRLDLKLEHMLNHQLPLSQSAQFSDTYPLWRDISRHLLMQGRLYVNPFHDEPVPSECLGYQLNPSQITGFWCYQSQSHQIDETLFLLEKPQWISGKNEHSARYMASKKPEFVHCQSDSGKFWFIVPDSWPQL
;
A
#
# COMPACT_ATOMS: atom_id res chain seq x y z
N MET A 1 -7.42 -21.36 -3.85
CA MET A 1 -5.97 -21.58 -3.63
C MET A 1 -5.60 -20.91 -2.33
N ALA A 2 -4.77 -21.55 -1.49
CA ALA A 2 -4.31 -20.91 -0.26
C ALA A 2 -3.43 -19.71 -0.60
N MET A 3 -3.65 -18.60 0.09
CA MET A 3 -2.86 -17.38 -0.05
C MET A 3 -1.46 -17.61 0.54
N ASP A 4 -0.41 -17.36 -0.23
CA ASP A 4 0.97 -17.52 0.26
C ASP A 4 1.39 -16.33 1.14
N LEU A 5 1.06 -16.42 2.43
CA LEU A 5 1.40 -15.39 3.41
C LEU A 5 2.90 -15.20 3.60
N ASN A 6 3.73 -16.23 3.36
CA ASN A 6 5.18 -16.11 3.55
C ASN A 6 5.78 -15.19 2.47
N THR A 7 5.39 -15.41 1.21
CA THR A 7 5.80 -14.52 0.11
C THR A 7 5.30 -13.09 0.32
N LEU A 8 4.05 -12.93 0.77
CA LEU A 8 3.48 -11.61 1.04
C LEU A 8 4.18 -10.90 2.22
N ALA A 9 4.41 -11.60 3.33
CA ALA A 9 5.10 -11.03 4.50
C ALA A 9 6.54 -10.65 4.16
N HIS A 10 7.24 -11.48 3.38
CA HIS A 10 8.57 -11.16 2.88
C HIS A 10 8.55 -9.87 2.04
N TRP A 11 7.59 -9.74 1.12
CA TRP A 11 7.42 -8.51 0.34
C TRP A 11 7.18 -7.28 1.23
N VAL A 12 6.27 -7.36 2.21
CA VAL A 12 5.99 -6.25 3.14
C VAL A 12 7.25 -5.88 3.95
N SER A 13 8.06 -6.86 4.34
CA SER A 13 9.27 -6.63 5.14
C SER A 13 10.48 -6.10 4.37
N THR A 14 10.49 -6.22 3.03
CA THR A 14 11.68 -5.90 2.22
C THR A 14 11.42 -4.83 1.17
N THR A 15 10.16 -4.58 0.80
CA THR A 15 9.83 -3.59 -0.23
C THR A 15 10.02 -2.18 0.32
N PRO A 16 10.77 -1.30 -0.36
CA PRO A 16 10.86 0.09 0.01
C PRO A 16 9.50 0.79 -0.01
N THR A 17 9.39 1.91 0.70
CA THR A 17 8.15 2.70 0.69
C THR A 17 8.07 3.53 -0.59
N LEU A 18 6.86 4.04 -0.91
CA LEU A 18 6.62 4.92 -2.06
C LEU A 18 7.36 6.25 -1.97
N PHE A 19 7.82 6.62 -0.78
CA PHE A 19 8.47 7.90 -0.50
C PHE A 19 9.89 7.71 0.02
N GLN A 20 10.74 8.70 -0.17
CA GLN A 20 12.06 8.81 0.43
C GLN A 20 12.10 9.98 1.41
N GLY A 21 13.10 10.01 2.28
CA GLY A 21 13.35 11.11 3.21
C GLY A 21 13.19 10.72 4.68
N GLU A 22 13.08 11.73 5.54
CA GLU A 22 12.89 11.56 6.98
C GLU A 22 11.65 12.33 7.43
N GLY A 23 10.98 11.84 8.47
CA GLY A 23 9.79 12.49 9.04
C GLY A 23 8.68 11.49 9.33
N VAL A 24 7.43 11.99 9.33
CA VAL A 24 6.25 11.17 9.63
C VAL A 24 5.95 10.15 8.53
N VAL A 25 6.39 10.38 7.28
CA VAL A 25 6.28 9.39 6.21
C VAL A 25 7.54 8.54 6.23
N ALA A 26 7.39 7.26 6.54
CA ALA A 26 8.51 6.35 6.68
C ALA A 26 9.19 6.12 5.32
N ALA A 27 10.50 6.34 5.23
CA ALA A 27 11.28 6.00 4.04
C ALA A 27 11.78 4.54 4.02
N ARG A 28 11.61 3.83 5.14
CA ARG A 28 11.98 2.42 5.29
C ARG A 28 10.90 1.69 6.06
N THR A 29 10.76 0.41 5.76
CA THR A 29 9.91 -0.49 6.54
C THR A 29 10.48 -0.68 7.96
N PRO A 30 9.63 -0.69 9.01
CA PRO A 30 10.06 -0.96 10.38
C PRO A 30 10.32 -2.45 10.66
N PHE A 31 10.07 -3.31 9.67
CA PHE A 31 10.12 -4.76 9.82
C PHE A 31 11.53 -5.33 9.59
N LEU A 32 11.77 -6.50 10.15
CA LEU A 32 13.00 -7.26 9.88
C LEU A 32 12.87 -8.03 8.57
N PRO A 33 13.89 -8.06 7.71
CA PRO A 33 13.82 -8.75 6.42
C PRO A 33 13.74 -10.28 6.55
N ASN A 34 14.26 -10.82 7.67
CA ASN A 34 14.23 -12.25 7.97
C ASN A 34 12.96 -12.59 8.74
N VAL A 35 11.85 -12.71 8.00
CA VAL A 35 10.55 -13.08 8.56
C VAL A 35 10.51 -14.59 8.85
N PRO A 36 10.22 -15.03 10.09
CA PRO A 36 9.99 -16.43 10.40
C PRO A 36 8.85 -17.03 9.55
N ILE A 37 8.91 -18.33 9.29
CA ILE A 37 7.85 -19.02 8.52
C ILE A 37 6.52 -18.90 9.27
N LEU A 38 5.55 -18.26 8.61
CA LEU A 38 4.17 -18.15 9.06
C LEU A 38 3.46 -19.47 8.80
N LYS A 39 2.92 -20.07 9.86
CA LYS A 39 2.18 -21.35 9.82
C LYS A 39 0.66 -21.17 9.75
N GLU A 40 0.19 -19.95 9.94
CA GLU A 40 -1.22 -19.61 10.00
C GLU A 40 -1.78 -19.38 8.60
N GLU A 41 -3.09 -19.56 8.44
CA GLU A 41 -3.82 -19.21 7.22
C GLU A 41 -4.61 -17.92 7.45
N TYR A 42 -4.60 -17.01 6.47
CA TYR A 42 -5.44 -15.81 6.54
C TYR A 42 -6.87 -16.13 6.11
N ARG A 43 -7.81 -15.95 7.03
CA ARG A 43 -9.26 -16.16 6.81
C ARG A 43 -10.08 -14.88 6.92
N GLY A 44 -9.42 -13.72 6.92
CA GLY A 44 -10.05 -12.41 7.03
C GLY A 44 -10.60 -11.88 5.70
N ASN A 45 -10.81 -10.57 5.64
CA ASN A 45 -11.35 -9.90 4.47
C ASN A 45 -10.37 -9.98 3.28
N PRO A 46 -10.79 -10.46 2.09
CA PRO A 46 -9.88 -10.64 0.95
C PRO A 46 -9.44 -9.31 0.31
N ARG A 47 -10.02 -8.18 0.72
CA ARG A 47 -9.56 -6.86 0.26
C ARG A 47 -8.11 -6.63 0.70
N LEU A 48 -7.29 -6.22 -0.26
CA LEU A 48 -5.85 -6.12 -0.11
C LEU A 48 -5.39 -5.24 1.08
N GLY A 49 -6.14 -4.20 1.42
CA GLY A 49 -5.85 -3.36 2.58
C GLY A 49 -5.90 -4.12 3.91
N PHE A 50 -6.94 -4.95 4.12
CA PHE A 50 -7.09 -5.75 5.35
C PHE A 50 -6.02 -6.83 5.45
N LEU A 51 -5.71 -7.48 4.32
CA LEU A 51 -4.61 -8.43 4.25
C LEU A 51 -3.28 -7.78 4.59
N TYR A 52 -3.01 -6.60 4.02
CA TYR A 52 -1.77 -5.86 4.27
C TYR A 52 -1.64 -5.40 5.73
N GLN A 53 -2.71 -4.90 6.34
CA GLN A 53 -2.75 -4.55 7.75
C GLN A 53 -2.49 -5.79 8.63
N HIS A 54 -3.13 -6.93 8.33
CA HIS A 54 -2.87 -8.18 9.04
C HIS A 54 -1.39 -8.62 8.93
N LEU A 55 -0.78 -8.52 7.75
CA LEU A 55 0.65 -8.80 7.59
C LEU A 55 1.52 -7.84 8.41
N CYS A 56 1.18 -6.55 8.46
CA CYS A 56 1.87 -5.58 9.30
C CYS A 56 1.76 -5.93 10.80
N SER A 57 0.57 -6.33 11.27
CA SER A 57 0.36 -6.82 12.64
C SER A 57 1.30 -7.98 12.99
N LEU A 58 1.34 -9.01 12.15
CA LEU A 58 2.22 -10.15 12.34
C LEU A 58 3.68 -9.72 12.39
N LEU A 59 4.11 -8.85 11.47
CA LEU A 59 5.49 -8.38 11.39
C LEU A 59 5.88 -7.50 12.58
N PHE A 60 4.98 -6.65 13.10
CA PHE A 60 5.22 -5.91 14.34
C PHE A 60 5.36 -6.86 15.53
N THR A 61 4.48 -7.86 15.63
CA THR A 61 4.47 -8.85 16.72
C THR A 61 5.73 -9.72 16.72
N LEU A 62 6.20 -10.13 15.54
CA LEU A 62 7.41 -10.94 15.37
C LEU A 62 8.70 -10.16 15.58
N ASN A 63 8.66 -8.82 15.49
CA ASN A 63 9.84 -8.00 15.65
C ASN A 63 10.14 -7.78 17.15
N PRO A 64 11.27 -8.30 17.68
CA PRO A 64 11.62 -8.20 19.09
C PRO A 64 11.93 -6.77 19.54
N THR A 65 11.95 -5.78 18.65
CA THR A 65 12.05 -4.36 18.99
C THR A 65 10.74 -3.81 19.54
N TYR A 66 9.60 -4.38 19.12
CA TYR A 66 8.28 -3.87 19.45
C TYR A 66 7.59 -4.74 20.52
N SER A 67 6.54 -4.19 21.11
CA SER A 67 5.69 -4.82 22.13
C SER A 67 4.38 -4.04 22.28
N ALA A 68 3.40 -4.61 23.00
CA ALA A 68 2.11 -3.97 23.26
C ALA A 68 1.43 -3.45 21.98
N VAL A 69 1.37 -4.31 20.96
CA VAL A 69 0.73 -4.00 19.68
C VAL A 69 -0.79 -3.98 19.91
N SER A 70 -1.39 -2.82 19.72
CA SER A 70 -2.84 -2.62 19.70
C SER A 70 -3.25 -2.22 18.29
N GLU A 71 -4.35 -2.78 17.81
CA GLU A 71 -4.82 -2.64 16.42
C GLU A 71 -6.22 -2.04 16.39
N GLU A 72 -6.55 -1.33 15.31
CA GLU A 72 -7.90 -0.82 15.03
C GLU A 72 -8.52 -0.04 16.19
N ILE A 73 -7.76 0.88 16.79
CA ILE A 73 -8.21 1.66 17.95
C ILE A 73 -9.23 2.69 17.48
N GLN A 74 -10.51 2.39 17.69
CA GLN A 74 -11.60 3.27 17.31
C GLN A 74 -11.69 4.48 18.26
N LEU A 75 -11.75 5.68 17.67
CA LEU A 75 -11.94 6.92 18.39
C LEU A 75 -13.36 7.44 18.15
N ASN A 76 -14.12 7.61 19.23
CA ASN A 76 -15.48 8.13 19.19
C ASN A 76 -15.57 9.43 20.01
N GLU A 77 -16.29 10.42 19.50
CA GLU A 77 -16.57 11.69 20.17
C GLU A 77 -18.06 12.01 20.05
N ALA A 78 -18.71 12.28 21.19
CA ALA A 78 -20.13 12.63 21.26
C ALA A 78 -21.08 11.69 20.47
N GLY A 79 -20.76 10.40 20.40
CA GLY A 79 -21.55 9.38 19.69
C GLY A 79 -21.26 9.25 18.19
N SER A 80 -20.32 10.03 17.64
CA SER A 80 -19.81 9.89 16.28
C SER A 80 -18.44 9.24 16.28
N THR A 81 -18.14 8.39 15.29
CA THR A 81 -16.79 7.87 15.08
C THR A 81 -15.96 8.93 14.36
N LEU A 82 -14.89 9.39 15.03
CA LEU A 82 -13.91 10.31 14.46
C LEU A 82 -12.98 9.61 13.48
N GLY A 83 -12.69 8.33 13.73
CA GLY A 83 -11.82 7.49 12.92
C GLY A 83 -11.28 6.31 13.71
N SER A 84 -10.30 5.63 13.14
CA SER A 84 -9.55 4.56 13.80
C SER A 84 -8.06 4.74 13.52
N LEU A 85 -7.24 4.40 14.50
CA LEU A 85 -5.79 4.26 14.33
C LEU A 85 -5.50 2.82 13.94
N ASP A 86 -4.65 2.60 12.93
CA ASP A 86 -4.31 1.23 12.52
C ASP A 86 -3.53 0.50 13.61
N PHE A 87 -2.46 1.12 14.12
CA PHE A 87 -1.61 0.53 15.17
C PHE A 87 -1.14 1.54 16.22
N VAL A 88 -1.11 1.09 17.48
CA VAL A 88 -0.29 1.69 18.54
C VAL A 88 0.65 0.63 19.07
N ILE A 89 1.96 0.90 19.03
CA ILE A 89 3.01 -0.04 19.43
C ILE A 89 4.02 0.63 20.37
N LYS A 90 4.65 -0.13 21.25
CA LYS A 90 5.78 0.33 22.07
C LYS A 90 7.11 -0.10 21.47
N ASN A 91 7.93 0.86 21.07
CA ASN A 91 9.31 0.63 20.65
C ASN A 91 10.21 0.52 21.89
N LYS A 92 10.77 -0.68 22.12
CA LYS A 92 11.59 -0.99 23.29
C LYS A 92 12.99 -0.38 23.22
N ARG A 93 13.47 0.05 22.05
CA ARG A 93 14.75 0.76 21.93
C ARG A 93 14.63 2.20 22.39
N SER A 94 13.61 2.92 21.92
CA SER A 94 13.37 4.32 22.30
C SER A 94 12.58 4.45 23.61
N GLN A 95 11.93 3.38 24.07
CA GLN A 95 10.93 3.39 25.15
C GLN A 95 9.75 4.33 24.89
N ARG A 96 9.45 4.60 23.61
CA ARG A 96 8.33 5.46 23.18
C ARG A 96 7.22 4.63 22.55
N TYR A 97 6.00 5.15 22.64
CA TYR A 97 4.89 4.68 21.84
C TYR A 97 4.93 5.30 20.44
N GLU A 98 4.49 4.52 19.47
CA GLU A 98 4.42 4.88 18.05
C GLU A 98 3.01 4.55 17.55
N HIS A 99 2.37 5.55 16.94
CA HIS A 99 1.15 5.41 16.15
C HIS A 99 1.60 5.18 14.71
N TRP A 100 1.21 4.04 14.15
CA TRP A 100 1.46 3.71 12.76
C TRP A 100 0.16 3.64 11.99
N GLU A 101 0.12 4.35 10.87
CA GLU A 101 -0.84 4.16 9.80
C GLU A 101 -0.15 3.40 8.66
N VAL A 102 -0.84 2.44 8.05
CA VAL A 102 -0.27 1.60 6.99
C VAL A 102 -1.15 1.59 5.74
N ALA A 103 -0.55 1.71 4.57
CA ALA A 103 -1.28 1.59 3.31
C ALA A 103 -0.45 0.92 2.21
N VAL A 104 -1.08 0.00 1.50
CA VAL A 104 -0.57 -0.54 0.23
C VAL A 104 -1.36 0.04 -0.94
N LYS A 105 -0.67 0.62 -1.91
CA LYS A 105 -1.30 1.34 -3.04
C LYS A 105 -0.62 1.08 -4.38
N PHE A 106 -1.39 1.25 -5.45
CA PHE A 106 -0.95 1.01 -6.83
C PHE A 106 -1.43 2.18 -7.68
N TYR A 107 -0.48 2.98 -8.17
CA TYR A 107 -0.80 4.24 -8.84
C TYR A 107 -0.19 4.30 -10.25
N LEU A 108 -0.99 4.76 -11.20
CA LEU A 108 -0.72 4.94 -12.62
C LEU A 108 -0.47 6.43 -12.85
N LEU A 109 0.69 6.76 -13.43
CA LEU A 109 0.99 8.12 -13.82
C LEU A 109 0.07 8.54 -14.97
N HIS A 110 -0.56 9.69 -14.87
CA HIS A 110 -1.30 10.30 -15.96
C HIS A 110 -1.32 11.81 -15.76
N GLN A 111 -0.83 12.55 -16.74
CA GLN A 111 -0.83 14.03 -16.73
C GLN A 111 -0.16 14.61 -15.47
N GLY A 112 0.96 14.00 -15.05
CA GLY A 112 1.74 14.44 -13.88
C GLY A 112 1.16 14.06 -12.52
N LEU A 113 0.04 13.32 -12.48
CA LEU A 113 -0.60 12.86 -11.25
C LEU A 113 -0.63 11.33 -11.18
N TRP A 114 -0.67 10.80 -9.97
CA TRP A 114 -0.64 9.36 -9.69
C TRP A 114 -2.04 8.85 -9.30
N TYR A 115 -2.75 8.28 -10.27
CA TYR A 115 -4.13 7.80 -10.13
C TYR A 115 -4.20 6.32 -9.79
N GLY A 116 -5.14 5.91 -8.96
CA GLY A 116 -5.45 4.51 -8.80
C GLY A 116 -6.12 3.96 -10.06
N PRO A 117 -6.17 2.63 -10.24
CA PRO A 117 -6.92 2.03 -11.33
C PRO A 117 -8.42 2.38 -11.27
N ASN A 118 -8.94 2.66 -10.07
CA ASN A 118 -10.13 3.48 -9.89
C ASN A 118 -9.67 4.94 -9.72
N ALA A 119 -10.02 5.79 -10.69
CA ALA A 119 -9.49 7.16 -10.82
C ALA A 119 -9.88 8.11 -9.68
N GLN A 120 -10.85 7.73 -8.83
CA GLN A 120 -11.18 8.49 -7.62
C GLN A 120 -10.09 8.37 -6.54
N ASP A 121 -9.28 7.30 -6.56
CA ASP A 121 -8.09 7.17 -5.72
C ASP A 121 -6.93 7.92 -6.38
N ARG A 122 -6.27 8.81 -5.63
CA ARG A 122 -5.08 9.53 -6.10
C ARG A 122 -4.06 9.61 -4.98
N LEU A 123 -2.78 9.53 -5.33
CA LEU A 123 -1.69 9.52 -4.35
C LEU A 123 -1.64 10.81 -3.54
N ASP A 124 -1.83 11.97 -4.17
CA ASP A 124 -1.82 13.27 -3.50
C ASP A 124 -2.98 13.41 -2.53
N LEU A 125 -4.20 13.06 -2.94
CA LEU A 125 -5.37 13.07 -2.06
C LEU A 125 -5.22 12.08 -0.90
N LYS A 126 -4.70 10.87 -1.17
CA LYS A 126 -4.45 9.89 -0.11
C LYS A 126 -3.40 10.40 0.87
N LEU A 127 -2.27 10.92 0.38
CA LEU A 127 -1.19 11.43 1.21
C LEU A 127 -1.67 12.61 2.07
N GLU A 128 -2.36 13.58 1.48
CA GLU A 128 -2.94 14.72 2.19
C GLU A 128 -3.85 14.26 3.33
N HIS A 129 -4.76 13.32 3.05
CA HIS A 129 -5.66 12.76 4.04
C HIS A 129 -4.91 12.04 5.18
N MET A 130 -3.85 11.28 4.86
CA MET A 130 -3.05 10.64 5.91
C MET A 130 -2.37 11.66 6.82
N LEU A 131 -1.79 12.72 6.23
CA LEU A 131 -1.03 13.75 6.96
C LEU A 131 -1.92 14.66 7.80
N ASN A 132 -3.08 15.05 7.25
CA ASN A 132 -3.93 16.10 7.83
C ASN A 132 -5.12 15.55 8.61
N HIS A 133 -5.48 14.27 8.44
CA HIS A 133 -6.58 13.66 9.18
C HIS A 133 -6.16 12.45 10.01
N GLN A 134 -5.70 11.36 9.38
CA GLN A 134 -5.42 10.09 10.07
C GLN A 134 -4.32 10.23 11.13
N LEU A 135 -3.13 10.71 10.76
CA LEU A 135 -2.02 10.85 11.71
C LEU A 135 -2.36 11.81 12.87
N PRO A 136 -3.03 12.96 12.66
CA PRO A 136 -3.49 13.83 13.75
C PRO A 136 -4.50 13.23 14.73
N LEU A 137 -5.20 12.12 14.40
CA LEU A 137 -6.18 11.51 15.32
C LEU A 137 -5.57 11.19 16.69
N SER A 138 -4.32 10.71 16.72
CA SER A 138 -3.59 10.38 17.94
C SER A 138 -3.09 11.60 18.72
N GLN A 139 -3.39 12.82 18.28
CA GLN A 139 -3.10 14.09 18.96
C GLN A 139 -4.37 14.87 19.32
N SER A 140 -5.55 14.34 18.99
CA SER A 140 -6.81 14.94 19.40
C SER A 140 -6.94 14.97 20.93
N ALA A 141 -7.72 15.92 21.44
CA ALA A 141 -8.05 15.99 22.86
C ALA A 141 -8.75 14.69 23.31
N GLN A 142 -9.73 14.24 22.54
CA GLN A 142 -10.44 12.98 22.80
C GLN A 142 -9.50 11.77 22.94
N PHE A 143 -8.50 11.65 22.06
CA PHE A 143 -7.52 10.56 22.16
C PHE A 143 -6.66 10.69 23.43
N SER A 144 -6.18 11.90 23.72
CA SER A 144 -5.33 12.17 24.88
C SER A 144 -6.05 11.97 26.22
N ASP A 145 -7.35 12.23 26.27
CA ASP A 145 -8.19 12.02 27.45
C ASP A 145 -8.55 10.54 27.64
N THR A 146 -8.82 9.83 26.54
CA THR A 146 -9.12 8.39 26.56
C THR A 146 -7.88 7.55 26.86
N TYR A 147 -6.72 7.94 26.32
CA TYR A 147 -5.46 7.20 26.38
C TYR A 147 -4.31 8.08 26.90
N PRO A 148 -4.32 8.49 28.18
CA PRO A 148 -3.33 9.41 28.74
C PRO A 148 -1.89 8.87 28.68
N LEU A 149 -1.71 7.54 28.65
CA LEU A 149 -0.40 6.90 28.48
C LEU A 149 0.24 7.19 27.12
N TRP A 150 -0.56 7.50 26.10
CA TRP A 150 -0.13 7.70 24.72
C TRP A 150 -0.14 9.18 24.29
N ARG A 151 -0.21 10.11 25.24
CA ARG A 151 -0.29 11.54 24.94
C ARG A 151 0.87 12.06 24.08
N ASP A 152 2.08 11.55 24.31
CA ASP A 152 3.29 11.95 23.55
C ASP A 152 3.69 10.91 22.49
N ILE A 153 2.71 10.21 21.90
CA ILE A 153 2.93 9.20 20.87
C ILE A 153 3.52 9.82 19.60
N SER A 154 4.56 9.20 19.05
CA SER A 154 5.11 9.59 17.74
C SER A 154 4.24 9.01 16.62
N ARG A 155 4.25 9.64 15.43
CA ARG A 155 3.34 9.30 14.33
C ARG A 155 4.13 8.92 13.09
N HIS A 156 3.72 7.82 12.47
CA HIS A 156 4.44 7.23 11.34
C HIS A 156 3.44 6.72 10.31
N LEU A 157 3.75 6.94 9.04
CA LEU A 157 2.98 6.47 7.89
C LEU A 157 3.86 5.54 7.06
N LEU A 158 3.46 4.27 6.97
CA LEU A 158 4.03 3.30 6.05
C LEU A 158 3.18 3.24 4.79
N MET A 159 3.65 3.83 3.70
CA MET A 159 3.02 3.69 2.37
C MET A 159 3.90 2.85 1.45
N GLN A 160 3.50 1.61 1.19
CA GLN A 160 4.15 0.71 0.24
C GLN A 160 3.28 0.52 -1.02
N GLY A 161 3.86 -0.01 -2.08
CA GLY A 161 3.11 -0.12 -3.32
C GLY A 161 3.95 -0.28 -4.57
N ARG A 162 3.32 0.01 -5.70
CA ARG A 162 3.99 0.13 -7.00
C ARG A 162 3.47 1.34 -7.76
N LEU A 163 4.37 2.00 -8.46
CA LEU A 163 4.08 3.09 -9.39
C LEU A 163 4.22 2.56 -10.83
N TYR A 164 3.29 2.97 -11.69
CA TYR A 164 3.16 2.48 -13.05
C TYR A 164 3.24 3.65 -14.04
N VAL A 165 4.05 3.50 -15.08
CA VAL A 165 4.18 4.49 -16.17
C VAL A 165 3.69 3.90 -17.49
N ASN A 166 3.28 4.73 -18.45
CA ASN A 166 2.88 4.23 -19.76
C ASN A 166 4.08 4.19 -20.71
N PRO A 167 4.59 3.01 -21.11
CA PRO A 167 5.75 2.92 -21.99
C PRO A 167 5.46 3.35 -23.44
N PHE A 168 4.18 3.55 -23.79
CA PHE A 168 3.73 3.98 -25.12
C PHE A 168 3.35 5.47 -25.16
N HIS A 169 3.53 6.19 -24.06
CA HIS A 169 3.23 7.61 -23.95
C HIS A 169 4.35 8.29 -23.16
N ASP A 170 5.08 9.19 -23.81
CA ASP A 170 6.13 9.95 -23.14
C ASP A 170 5.51 11.02 -22.24
N GLU A 171 5.68 10.85 -20.93
CA GLU A 171 5.29 11.84 -19.93
C GLU A 171 6.37 11.97 -18.86
N PRO A 172 6.67 13.19 -18.38
CA PRO A 172 7.67 13.39 -17.35
C PRO A 172 7.18 12.77 -16.03
N VAL A 173 8.02 11.92 -15.45
CA VAL A 173 7.74 11.31 -14.15
C VAL A 173 8.03 12.33 -13.04
N PRO A 174 7.03 12.71 -12.21
CA PRO A 174 7.25 13.62 -11.10
C PRO A 174 8.15 12.98 -10.05
N SER A 175 9.10 13.75 -9.50
CA SER A 175 10.02 13.29 -8.47
C SER A 175 9.43 13.37 -7.05
N GLU A 176 8.32 14.09 -6.87
CA GLU A 176 7.70 14.33 -5.57
C GLU A 176 6.17 14.37 -5.63
N CYS A 177 5.55 14.28 -4.46
CA CYS A 177 4.12 14.49 -4.25
C CYS A 177 3.92 15.24 -2.93
N LEU A 178 3.27 16.41 -2.98
CA LEU A 178 3.07 17.31 -1.83
C LEU A 178 4.38 17.65 -1.07
N GLY A 179 5.48 17.81 -1.79
CA GLY A 179 6.81 18.08 -1.22
C GLY A 179 7.54 16.87 -0.63
N TYR A 180 6.93 15.68 -0.65
CA TYR A 180 7.59 14.42 -0.29
C TYR A 180 8.20 13.77 -1.52
N GLN A 181 9.51 13.48 -1.47
CA GLN A 181 10.21 12.82 -2.57
C GLN A 181 9.66 11.41 -2.78
N LEU A 182 9.32 11.09 -4.02
CA LEU A 182 8.92 9.75 -4.41
C LEU A 182 10.15 8.86 -4.53
N ASN A 183 9.95 7.57 -4.28
CA ASN A 183 11.00 6.58 -4.40
C ASN A 183 11.03 6.01 -5.82
N PRO A 184 11.99 6.40 -6.70
CA PRO A 184 12.03 5.92 -8.07
C PRO A 184 12.20 4.40 -8.18
N SER A 185 12.74 3.73 -7.15
CA SER A 185 12.80 2.27 -7.11
C SER A 185 11.43 1.59 -7.06
N GLN A 186 10.35 2.33 -6.78
CA GLN A 186 8.98 1.83 -6.75
C GLN A 186 8.26 1.97 -8.09
N ILE A 187 8.86 2.66 -9.08
CA ILE A 187 8.37 2.73 -10.46
C ILE A 187 8.78 1.45 -11.18
N THR A 188 7.97 0.42 -11.01
CA THR A 188 8.31 -0.97 -11.39
C THR A 188 7.26 -1.63 -12.28
N GLY A 189 6.14 -0.95 -12.53
CA GLY A 189 5.08 -1.44 -13.39
C GLY A 189 4.86 -0.55 -14.61
N PHE A 190 4.12 -1.10 -15.56
CA PHE A 190 3.65 -0.38 -16.73
C PHE A 190 2.13 -0.33 -16.75
N TRP A 191 1.57 0.71 -17.34
CA TRP A 191 0.15 0.70 -17.66
C TRP A 191 -0.07 1.12 -19.10
N CYS A 192 -1.19 0.71 -19.69
CA CYS A 192 -1.58 1.20 -20.99
C CYS A 192 -3.10 1.20 -21.14
N TYR A 193 -3.57 1.90 -22.15
CA TYR A 193 -4.96 1.80 -22.59
C TYR A 193 -5.25 0.45 -23.25
N GLN A 194 -6.51 0.03 -23.26
CA GLN A 194 -6.95 -1.16 -23.99
C GLN A 194 -6.59 -1.09 -25.48
N SER A 195 -6.74 0.08 -26.10
CA SER A 195 -6.31 0.32 -27.48
C SER A 195 -4.81 0.12 -27.70
N GLN A 196 -3.99 0.23 -26.66
CA GLN A 196 -2.53 0.04 -26.71
C GLN A 196 -2.08 -1.38 -26.36
N SER A 197 -2.98 -2.24 -25.83
CA SER A 197 -2.56 -3.55 -25.28
C SER A 197 -1.93 -4.48 -26.32
N HIS A 198 -2.21 -4.27 -27.61
CA HIS A 198 -1.61 -5.02 -28.71
C HIS A 198 -0.11 -4.73 -28.91
N GLN A 199 0.42 -3.66 -28.30
CA GLN A 199 1.84 -3.29 -28.36
C GLN A 199 2.68 -4.03 -27.32
N ILE A 200 2.05 -4.80 -26.42
CA ILE A 200 2.74 -5.62 -25.43
C ILE A 200 3.15 -6.94 -26.10
N ASP A 201 4.42 -7.06 -26.45
CA ASP A 201 4.99 -8.28 -27.08
C ASP A 201 5.36 -9.35 -26.04
N GLU A 202 4.44 -9.61 -25.11
CA GLU A 202 4.59 -10.64 -24.09
C GLU A 202 3.24 -11.28 -23.76
N THR A 203 3.26 -12.54 -23.34
CA THR A 203 2.06 -13.14 -22.76
C THR A 203 1.81 -12.52 -21.38
N LEU A 204 0.58 -12.05 -21.19
CA LEU A 204 0.11 -11.50 -19.93
C LEU A 204 -0.69 -12.54 -19.15
N PHE A 205 -0.58 -12.52 -17.83
CA PHE A 205 -1.30 -13.38 -16.90
C PHE A 205 -2.06 -12.52 -15.89
N LEU A 206 -3.34 -12.81 -15.72
CA LEU A 206 -4.22 -12.12 -14.79
C LEU A 206 -3.76 -12.29 -13.34
N LEU A 207 -3.84 -11.20 -12.58
CA LEU A 207 -3.52 -11.15 -11.15
C LEU A 207 -4.77 -10.95 -10.31
N GLU A 208 -5.02 -11.91 -9.43
CA GLU A 208 -5.95 -11.76 -8.31
C GLU A 208 -5.42 -10.77 -7.28
N LYS A 209 -6.28 -10.28 -6.37
CA LYS A 209 -5.91 -9.20 -5.43
C LYS A 209 -4.65 -9.46 -4.61
N PRO A 210 -4.40 -10.63 -4.00
CA PRO A 210 -3.14 -10.89 -3.29
C PRO A 210 -1.93 -10.88 -4.22
N GLN A 211 -2.12 -11.33 -5.47
CA GLN A 211 -1.08 -11.36 -6.50
C GLN A 211 -0.68 -9.97 -6.99
N TRP A 212 -1.43 -8.91 -6.64
CA TRP A 212 -0.98 -7.54 -6.86
C TRP A 212 0.31 -7.24 -6.10
N ILE A 213 0.54 -7.93 -4.98
CA ILE A 213 1.78 -7.87 -4.21
C ILE A 213 2.79 -8.90 -4.72
N SER A 214 2.40 -10.17 -4.78
CA SER A 214 3.33 -11.30 -4.99
C SER A 214 3.64 -11.64 -6.45
N GLY A 215 2.83 -11.17 -7.41
CA GLY A 215 2.92 -11.56 -8.82
C GLY A 215 2.19 -12.87 -9.14
N LYS A 216 2.29 -13.26 -10.41
CA LYS A 216 1.67 -14.46 -11.00
C LYS A 216 2.25 -15.73 -10.38
N ASN A 217 1.47 -16.79 -10.41
CA ASN A 217 1.93 -18.14 -10.11
C ASN A 217 1.61 -19.08 -11.29
N GLU A 218 1.94 -20.35 -11.14
CA GLU A 218 1.72 -21.39 -12.16
C GLU A 218 0.25 -21.57 -12.58
N HIS A 219 -0.68 -21.03 -11.81
CA HIS A 219 -2.12 -21.13 -12.03
C HIS A 219 -2.76 -19.83 -12.51
N SER A 220 -2.01 -18.74 -12.63
CA SER A 220 -2.54 -17.47 -13.13
C SER A 220 -3.07 -17.68 -14.56
N ALA A 221 -4.32 -17.29 -14.80
CA ALA A 221 -4.94 -17.43 -16.10
C ALA A 221 -4.30 -16.45 -17.11
N ARG A 222 -4.11 -16.91 -18.35
CA ARG A 222 -3.66 -16.02 -19.43
C ARG A 222 -4.69 -14.92 -19.67
N TYR A 223 -4.23 -13.67 -19.74
CA TYR A 223 -5.05 -12.55 -20.14
C TYR A 223 -5.39 -12.67 -21.63
N MET A 224 -6.69 -12.55 -21.91
CA MET A 224 -7.23 -12.42 -23.26
C MET A 224 -7.91 -11.07 -23.35
N ALA A 225 -7.66 -10.32 -24.43
CA ALA A 225 -8.20 -8.99 -24.61
C ALA A 225 -9.72 -8.97 -24.37
N SER A 226 -10.15 -8.20 -23.36
CA SER A 226 -11.55 -8.06 -22.97
C SER A 226 -12.11 -6.79 -23.59
N LYS A 227 -13.37 -6.85 -24.07
CA LYS A 227 -14.13 -5.66 -24.50
C LYS A 227 -14.86 -4.96 -23.36
N LYS A 228 -14.74 -5.45 -22.11
CA LYS A 228 -15.40 -4.82 -20.96
C LYS A 228 -14.66 -3.54 -20.55
N PRO A 229 -15.37 -2.48 -20.14
CA PRO A 229 -14.78 -1.24 -19.68
C PRO A 229 -14.28 -1.36 -18.23
N GLU A 230 -13.49 -2.39 -17.94
CA GLU A 230 -12.88 -2.62 -16.63
C GLU A 230 -11.36 -2.64 -16.79
N PHE A 231 -10.66 -2.13 -15.78
CA PHE A 231 -9.22 -2.32 -15.73
C PHE A 231 -8.90 -3.78 -15.36
N VAL A 232 -7.77 -4.28 -15.85
CA VAL A 232 -7.18 -5.54 -15.39
C VAL A 232 -5.77 -5.29 -14.88
N HIS A 233 -5.36 -6.08 -13.90
CA HIS A 233 -3.99 -6.14 -13.45
C HIS A 233 -3.40 -7.48 -13.88
N CYS A 234 -2.25 -7.42 -14.54
CA CYS A 234 -1.59 -8.55 -15.14
C CYS A 234 -0.10 -8.56 -14.80
N GLN A 235 0.58 -9.67 -15.05
CA GLN A 235 2.02 -9.73 -15.11
C GLN A 235 2.46 -10.40 -16.41
N SER A 236 3.49 -9.87 -17.06
CA SER A 236 4.11 -10.48 -18.24
C SER A 236 4.96 -11.68 -17.89
N ASP A 237 5.37 -12.47 -18.89
CA ASP A 237 6.27 -13.60 -18.70
C ASP A 237 7.63 -13.18 -18.12
N SER A 238 8.13 -12.00 -18.50
CA SER A 238 9.35 -11.43 -17.93
C SER A 238 9.16 -10.87 -16.51
N GLY A 239 7.98 -11.01 -15.91
CA GLY A 239 7.68 -10.56 -14.55
C GLY A 239 7.30 -9.09 -14.41
N LYS A 240 7.07 -8.34 -15.51
CA LYS A 240 6.63 -6.94 -15.43
C LYS A 240 5.16 -6.86 -15.07
N PHE A 241 4.82 -6.01 -14.10
CA PHE A 241 3.43 -5.77 -13.73
C PHE A 241 2.79 -4.79 -14.71
N TRP A 242 1.55 -5.08 -15.11
CA TRP A 242 0.81 -4.32 -16.12
C TRP A 242 -0.60 -3.98 -15.64
N PHE A 243 -0.99 -2.71 -15.68
CA PHE A 243 -2.40 -2.34 -15.70
C PHE A 243 -2.86 -2.09 -17.14
N ILE A 244 -3.95 -2.72 -17.56
CA ILE A 244 -4.62 -2.36 -18.82
C ILE A 244 -5.93 -1.70 -18.43
N VAL A 245 -6.09 -0.42 -18.75
CA VAL A 245 -7.26 0.39 -18.39
C VAL A 245 -8.12 0.71 -19.62
N PRO A 246 -9.45 0.92 -19.45
CA PRO A 246 -10.32 1.33 -20.56
C PRO A 246 -9.84 2.62 -21.20
N ASP A 247 -10.11 2.81 -22.50
CA ASP A 247 -9.72 4.02 -23.23
C ASP A 247 -10.37 5.31 -22.67
N SER A 248 -11.45 5.18 -21.89
CA SER A 248 -12.12 6.29 -21.19
C SER A 248 -11.49 6.66 -19.84
N TRP A 249 -10.54 5.87 -19.33
CA TRP A 249 -9.84 6.20 -18.09
C TRP A 249 -8.95 7.45 -18.30
N PRO A 250 -8.88 8.39 -17.33
CA PRO A 250 -9.41 8.34 -15.96
C PRO A 250 -10.82 8.93 -15.78
N GLN A 251 -11.57 9.22 -16.84
CA GLN A 251 -12.85 9.96 -16.78
C GLN A 251 -14.07 9.13 -16.33
N LEU A 252 -13.85 7.96 -15.73
CA LEU A 252 -14.90 7.02 -15.32
C LEU A 252 -15.61 7.41 -14.01
#